data_AF-A0AAD6ZMZ6-F1
#
_entry.id   AF-A0AAD6ZMZ6-F1
#
_cell.length_a   1.000
_cell.length_b   1.000
_cell.length_c   1.000
_cell.angle_alpha   90.00
_cell.angle_beta   90.00
_cell.angle_gamma   90.00
#
_symmetry.space_group_name_H-M   'P 1'
#
loop_
_entity.id
_entity.type
_entity.pdbx_description
1 polymer ?
#
loop_
_entity_poly.entity_id
_entity_poly.type
_entity_poly.pdbx_seq_one_letter_code
_entity_poly.pdbx_strand_id
1 'polypeptide(L)'
;MFSALILFAALPKVLAHGGVVSYLIGGTKYPGWSPYNSPTGQTSIERPWATYNPILDATDPTIACNDDGTSGALQLTATVQAGTPITAYWNQVWPHPYGPMLTYLAQCPGSTCTGVSAKTLKWFKIDQSGLISGTVFNGYWGSGKMIDQNSSWTTTIPASVPSGNYLIRFETIALHSLPAQFYPECAQITITGGGSLAPTAAQLVSFPGGYSNSDPGLTVDLYSNAAQTQTTYIIPGPPLYGSASTGSTTNYYYYVQRSHWNTWICGSIRAVWWTGLCGSDWLCLPVQVQCGQPVFEFSDREETSRISGEVKEHYELTMERIINLNMAFKIAALAVLAALPSALAHGGVLSYLIGGIIYKGWTPYNTPVGQTGIERPWAVYDPILDPMSPQIACNDDGTSGALQLTATVKAGDPITAYWNQVWPHPFGPMLTYLALCPGTTCTGVNAGTLKWFKIDESGLINGTVFNGYWGSGKMIDQNSSWTTTIPATVPSGNYLLRFETIALHSLPAQFYPECAQISITGGGTLAPTAAQLVSFPGAYSSTDPGLDIDIYNNEAQVTTTYIIPGPPMYGAAVTPPASTTTTTSSAPTGTPGTVAQFGQCGGSGYTGPTGCKSPYVCKVINDFYYQCL
;
A
#
# COMPACT_ATOMS: atom_id res chain seq x y z
N MET A 1 8.91 51.51 -4.73
CA MET A 1 8.45 50.91 -6.00
C MET A 1 9.65 50.14 -6.55
N PHE A 2 9.66 48.82 -6.68
CA PHE A 2 8.56 47.83 -6.72
C PHE A 2 8.67 46.80 -5.58
N SER A 3 7.54 46.24 -5.15
CA SER A 3 7.50 45.03 -4.32
C SER A 3 7.52 43.79 -5.22
N ALA A 4 8.44 42.85 -4.98
CA ALA A 4 8.42 41.55 -5.62
C ALA A 4 7.57 40.58 -4.77
N LEU A 5 6.37 40.26 -5.27
CA LEU A 5 5.47 39.28 -4.64
C LEU A 5 5.90 37.87 -5.07
N ILE A 6 6.61 37.15 -4.21
CA ILE A 6 6.97 35.74 -4.47
C ILE A 6 5.73 34.88 -4.19
N LEU A 7 5.03 34.50 -5.26
CA LEU A 7 3.91 33.59 -5.19
C LEU A 7 4.44 32.15 -5.11
N PHE A 8 4.52 31.59 -3.90
CA PHE A 8 4.78 30.16 -3.72
C PHE A 8 3.60 29.35 -4.26
N ALA A 9 3.77 28.77 -5.45
CA ALA A 9 2.90 27.71 -5.93
C ALA A 9 3.18 26.45 -5.11
N ALA A 10 2.38 26.21 -4.08
CA ALA A 10 2.43 24.98 -3.31
C ALA A 10 1.91 23.82 -4.18
N LEU A 11 2.83 23.03 -4.73
CA LEU A 11 2.49 21.74 -5.34
C LEU A 11 1.83 20.84 -4.27
N PRO A 12 0.71 20.17 -4.59
CA PRO A 12 0.09 19.22 -3.67
C PRO A 12 1.01 18.00 -3.52
N LYS A 13 1.72 17.93 -2.38
CA LYS A 13 2.41 16.71 -1.97
C LYS A 13 1.37 15.60 -1.76
N VAL A 14 1.65 14.38 -2.22
CA VAL A 14 0.82 13.20 -1.97
C VAL A 14 1.63 12.21 -1.13
N LEU A 15 1.60 12.44 0.18
CA LEU A 15 2.16 11.58 1.22
C LEU A 15 1.34 10.29 1.24
N ALA A 16 1.98 9.17 0.90
CA ALA A 16 1.31 7.87 0.74
C ALA A 16 0.92 7.19 2.06
N HIS A 17 0.98 7.88 3.21
CA HIS A 17 0.68 7.38 4.56
C HIS A 17 0.17 8.53 5.45
N GLY A 18 -0.37 8.25 6.63
CA GLY A 18 -0.95 9.32 7.45
C GLY A 18 -1.57 8.94 8.79
N GLY A 19 -2.29 9.91 9.36
CA GLY A 19 -3.09 9.82 10.57
C GLY A 19 -4.02 11.04 10.67
N VAL A 20 -4.81 11.14 11.75
CA VAL A 20 -5.67 12.31 11.99
C VAL A 20 -4.83 13.56 12.22
N VAL A 21 -5.18 14.67 11.55
CA VAL A 21 -4.49 15.97 11.64
C VAL A 21 -5.39 17.15 11.99
N SER A 22 -6.71 16.95 12.06
CA SER A 22 -7.64 17.94 12.63
C SER A 22 -9.02 17.35 12.93
N TYR A 23 -9.75 18.03 13.80
CA TYR A 23 -11.12 17.68 14.19
C TYR A 23 -12.09 18.83 13.92
N LEU A 24 -13.35 18.53 13.62
CA LEU A 24 -14.45 19.48 13.59
C LEU A 24 -15.48 19.07 14.65
N ILE A 25 -15.73 19.96 15.62
CA ILE A 25 -16.65 19.74 16.74
C ILE A 25 -17.51 20.99 16.87
N GLY A 26 -18.84 20.85 16.73
CA GLY A 26 -19.77 21.98 16.85
C GLY A 26 -19.47 23.15 15.90
N GLY A 27 -18.94 22.87 14.70
CA GLY A 27 -18.51 23.88 13.72
C GLY A 27 -17.14 24.53 14.01
N THR A 28 -16.51 24.23 15.15
CA THR A 28 -15.15 24.70 15.48
C THR A 28 -14.12 23.68 15.00
N LYS A 29 -13.15 24.13 14.20
CA LYS A 29 -12.01 23.30 13.76
C LYS A 29 -10.90 23.35 14.80
N TYR A 30 -10.48 22.19 15.28
CA TYR A 30 -9.35 22.01 16.19
C TYR A 30 -8.18 21.42 15.38
N PRO A 31 -6.99 22.09 15.35
CA PRO A 31 -5.81 21.48 14.74
C PRO A 31 -5.37 20.26 15.55
N GLY A 32 -5.00 19.20 14.85
CA GLY A 32 -4.38 18.01 15.44
C GLY A 32 -2.94 18.28 15.87
N TRP A 33 -2.27 17.21 16.25
CA TRP A 33 -0.84 17.17 16.48
C TRP A 33 -0.10 17.14 15.14
N SER A 34 1.07 17.79 15.06
CA SER A 34 1.95 17.70 13.91
C SER A 34 3.06 16.68 14.22
N PRO A 35 3.00 15.44 13.67
CA PRO A 35 4.10 14.49 13.78
C PRO A 35 5.35 15.01 13.08
N TYR A 36 6.49 14.36 13.32
CA TYR A 36 7.84 14.77 12.88
C TYR A 36 8.35 16.12 13.44
N ASN A 37 7.48 17.07 13.73
CA ASN A 37 7.83 18.33 14.37
C ASN A 37 8.18 18.13 15.86
N SER A 38 9.01 19.02 16.40
CA SER A 38 9.30 19.04 17.84
C SER A 38 7.99 19.12 18.66
N PRO A 39 7.84 18.34 19.75
CA PRO A 39 6.72 18.49 20.67
C PRO A 39 6.65 19.84 21.37
N THR A 40 7.76 20.58 21.44
CA THR A 40 7.85 21.86 22.14
C THR A 40 7.00 22.94 21.46
N GLY A 41 6.03 23.48 22.20
CA GLY A 41 5.17 24.57 21.74
C GLY A 41 3.93 24.13 20.94
N GLN A 42 3.76 22.85 20.65
CA GLN A 42 2.54 22.35 20.02
C GLN A 42 1.36 22.37 21.00
N THR A 43 0.22 22.90 20.54
CA THR A 43 -1.05 22.97 21.29
C THR A 43 -2.13 22.24 20.50
N SER A 44 -2.66 21.13 21.03
CA SER A 44 -3.74 20.39 20.39
C SER A 44 -4.64 19.69 21.42
N ILE A 45 -5.86 19.33 21.00
CA ILE A 45 -6.70 18.37 21.72
C ILE A 45 -6.22 16.93 21.49
N GLU A 46 -5.47 16.69 20.42
CA GLU A 46 -4.87 15.40 20.06
C GLU A 46 -3.68 15.06 20.96
N ARG A 47 -3.47 13.78 21.22
CA ARG A 47 -2.28 13.27 21.89
C ARG A 47 -1.09 13.28 20.92
N PRO A 48 0.15 13.41 21.42
CA PRO A 48 1.33 13.29 20.58
C PRO A 48 1.34 11.97 19.80
N TRP A 49 1.76 12.06 18.55
CA TRP A 49 2.10 10.92 17.70
C TRP A 49 3.33 11.29 16.86
N ALA A 50 4.26 10.35 16.67
CA ALA A 50 5.58 10.67 16.13
C ALA A 50 5.68 10.62 14.60
N THR A 51 4.91 9.76 13.93
CA THR A 51 5.12 9.39 12.52
C THR A 51 3.84 8.89 11.84
N TYR A 52 3.78 9.00 10.52
CA TYR A 52 2.74 8.42 9.66
C TYR A 52 2.89 6.90 9.44
N ASN A 53 3.94 6.28 9.99
CA ASN A 53 4.13 4.83 9.86
C ASN A 53 3.05 4.09 10.68
N PRO A 54 2.59 2.91 10.21
CA PRO A 54 1.68 2.08 10.99
C PRO A 54 2.35 1.45 12.20
N ILE A 55 1.52 1.12 13.18
CA ILE A 55 1.80 0.03 14.11
C ILE A 55 1.51 -1.29 13.38
N LEU A 56 2.35 -2.31 13.58
CA LEU A 56 2.27 -3.61 12.89
C LEU A 56 1.95 -4.80 13.82
N ASP A 57 1.83 -4.54 15.12
CA ASP A 57 1.55 -5.56 16.14
C ASP A 57 0.33 -5.14 16.96
N ALA A 58 -0.73 -5.95 16.96
CA ALA A 58 -1.96 -5.77 17.73
C ALA A 58 -1.73 -5.69 19.26
N THR A 59 -0.58 -6.15 19.72
CA THR A 59 -0.13 -6.15 21.11
C THR A 59 0.87 -5.05 21.44
N ASP A 60 1.20 -4.18 20.47
CA ASP A 60 2.18 -3.10 20.67
C ASP A 60 1.77 -2.20 21.85
N PRO A 61 2.68 -1.88 22.78
CA PRO A 61 2.39 -0.99 23.89
C PRO A 61 1.89 0.42 23.49
N THR A 62 2.02 0.89 22.25
CA THR A 62 1.53 2.20 21.79
C THR A 62 0.17 2.17 21.07
N ILE A 63 -0.39 0.99 20.78
CA ILE A 63 -1.60 0.83 19.94
C ILE A 63 -2.87 1.54 20.45
N ALA A 64 -2.86 2.03 21.69
CA ALA A 64 -3.91 2.91 22.18
C ALA A 64 -4.00 4.21 21.39
N CYS A 65 -2.88 4.90 21.13
CA CYS A 65 -2.84 6.28 20.61
C CYS A 65 -1.57 6.62 19.80
N ASN A 66 -1.08 5.69 18.97
CA ASN A 66 0.10 5.79 18.10
C ASN A 66 1.46 5.86 18.84
N ASP A 67 1.62 6.76 19.82
CA ASP A 67 2.75 6.84 20.77
C ASP A 67 2.40 6.23 22.15
N ASP A 68 3.18 6.52 23.20
CA ASP A 68 2.98 6.03 24.57
C ASP A 68 1.64 6.42 25.23
N GLY A 69 0.83 7.25 24.57
CA GLY A 69 -0.47 7.67 25.04
C GLY A 69 -0.40 8.59 26.26
N THR A 70 0.68 9.34 26.42
CA THR A 70 0.78 10.49 27.33
C THR A 70 0.20 11.76 26.70
N SER A 71 0.11 12.84 27.46
CA SER A 71 -0.42 14.13 26.99
C SER A 71 0.71 15.10 26.65
N GLY A 72 0.55 15.88 25.58
CA GLY A 72 1.49 16.94 25.23
C GLY A 72 1.60 18.01 26.32
N ALA A 73 2.71 18.75 26.35
CA ALA A 73 2.98 19.74 27.40
C ALA A 73 1.93 20.87 27.46
N LEU A 74 1.27 21.18 26.34
CA LEU A 74 0.20 22.18 26.22
C LEU A 74 -1.11 21.53 25.74
N GLN A 75 -1.44 20.36 26.30
CA GLN A 75 -2.65 19.60 25.96
C GLN A 75 -3.93 20.42 26.19
N LEU A 76 -4.76 20.51 25.16
CA LEU A 76 -6.09 21.10 25.20
C LEU A 76 -7.18 20.04 25.40
N THR A 77 -8.41 20.51 25.63
CA THR A 77 -9.64 19.71 25.70
C THR A 77 -10.73 20.41 24.89
N ALA A 78 -11.46 19.68 24.04
CA ALA A 78 -12.65 20.21 23.38
C ALA A 78 -13.93 19.78 24.12
N THR A 79 -14.85 20.72 24.35
CA THR A 79 -16.17 20.39 24.88
C THR A 79 -17.09 19.97 23.75
N VAL A 80 -17.80 18.86 23.91
CA VAL A 80 -18.80 18.35 22.96
C VAL A 80 -20.09 18.01 23.69
N GLN A 81 -21.23 18.18 23.03
CA GLN A 81 -22.53 17.78 23.56
C GLN A 81 -22.85 16.35 23.10
N ALA A 82 -23.36 15.51 24.00
CA ALA A 82 -23.83 14.18 23.63
C ALA A 82 -24.98 14.26 22.62
N GLY A 83 -24.99 13.38 21.63
CA GLY A 83 -25.90 13.40 20.48
C GLY A 83 -25.43 14.26 19.31
N THR A 84 -24.29 14.94 19.38
CA THR A 84 -23.76 15.76 18.26
C THR A 84 -22.59 15.09 17.53
N PRO A 85 -22.35 15.46 16.25
CA PRO A 85 -21.26 14.88 15.47
C PRO A 85 -19.89 15.46 15.84
N ILE A 86 -18.88 14.61 15.71
CA ILE A 86 -17.45 14.94 15.66
C ILE A 86 -16.88 14.33 14.37
N THR A 87 -16.14 15.14 13.61
CA THR A 87 -15.44 14.68 12.41
C THR A 87 -13.93 14.70 12.65
N ALA A 88 -13.25 13.59 12.41
CA ALA A 88 -11.79 13.53 12.29
C ALA A 88 -11.39 13.62 10.81
N TYR A 89 -10.32 14.35 10.50
CA TYR A 89 -9.75 14.50 9.16
C TYR A 89 -8.33 13.95 9.15
N TRP A 90 -8.05 13.02 8.25
CA TRP A 90 -6.71 12.52 7.97
C TRP A 90 -5.94 13.53 7.11
N ASN A 91 -4.61 13.39 7.06
CA ASN A 91 -3.83 14.18 6.11
C ASN A 91 -4.12 13.76 4.66
N GLN A 92 -4.40 14.76 3.82
CA GLN A 92 -4.50 14.62 2.36
C GLN A 92 -5.59 13.63 1.92
N VAL A 93 -5.42 12.98 0.76
CA VAL A 93 -6.27 11.86 0.36
C VAL A 93 -5.66 10.59 0.96
N TRP A 94 -6.37 9.95 1.88
CA TRP A 94 -5.93 8.71 2.50
C TRP A 94 -5.72 7.63 1.42
N PRO A 95 -4.64 6.83 1.46
CA PRO A 95 -4.22 6.04 0.30
C PRO A 95 -4.67 4.57 0.36
N HIS A 96 -5.22 4.12 1.50
CA HIS A 96 -5.53 2.70 1.73
C HIS A 96 -7.05 2.45 1.76
N PRO A 97 -7.69 2.14 0.61
CA PRO A 97 -9.16 2.02 0.50
C PRO A 97 -9.73 0.71 1.05
N TYR A 98 -8.87 -0.22 1.51
CA TYR A 98 -9.27 -1.52 2.05
C TYR A 98 -8.95 -1.60 3.55
N GLY A 99 -9.99 -1.55 4.38
CA GLY A 99 -9.84 -1.53 5.83
C GLY A 99 -11.09 -1.05 6.59
N PRO A 100 -11.28 -1.46 7.85
CA PRO A 100 -12.31 -0.87 8.69
C PRO A 100 -11.98 0.57 9.11
N MET A 101 -13.03 1.34 9.38
CA MET A 101 -12.99 2.52 10.25
C MET A 101 -13.59 2.16 11.60
N LEU A 102 -12.97 2.65 12.68
CA LEU A 102 -13.37 2.39 14.06
C LEU A 102 -13.31 3.69 14.87
N THR A 103 -14.26 3.88 15.79
CA THR A 103 -14.17 4.96 16.77
C THR A 103 -14.52 4.46 18.15
N TYR A 104 -13.68 4.80 19.13
CA TYR A 104 -13.80 4.39 20.53
C TYR A 104 -13.85 5.60 21.46
N LEU A 105 -14.49 5.44 22.61
CA LEU A 105 -14.38 6.33 23.75
C LEU A 105 -13.76 5.59 24.94
N ALA A 106 -13.04 6.32 25.79
CA ALA A 106 -12.59 5.84 27.08
C ALA A 106 -12.73 6.92 28.15
N GLN A 107 -13.42 6.62 29.24
CA GLN A 107 -13.66 7.58 30.32
C GLN A 107 -12.42 7.73 31.20
N CYS A 108 -12.01 8.96 31.45
CA CYS A 108 -10.88 9.27 32.32
C CYS A 108 -11.32 9.29 33.79
N PRO A 109 -10.51 8.77 34.73
CA PRO A 109 -10.93 8.54 36.12
C PRO A 109 -11.04 9.82 36.99
N GLY A 110 -11.03 11.01 36.39
CA GLY A 110 -11.00 12.28 37.11
C GLY A 110 -11.51 13.48 36.30
N SER A 111 -11.21 14.68 36.79
CA SER A 111 -11.67 15.95 36.21
C SER A 111 -10.97 16.37 34.91
N THR A 112 -10.02 15.56 34.41
CA THR A 112 -9.31 15.77 33.14
C THR A 112 -8.73 14.44 32.63
N CYS A 113 -8.39 14.37 31.34
CA CYS A 113 -7.57 13.32 30.75
C CYS A 113 -6.10 13.76 30.54
N THR A 114 -5.74 15.01 30.81
CA THR A 114 -4.34 15.47 30.79
C THR A 114 -3.56 14.73 31.88
N GLY A 115 -2.39 14.18 31.53
CA GLY A 115 -1.59 13.32 32.41
C GLY A 115 -2.09 11.87 32.55
N VAL A 116 -3.26 11.52 32.02
CA VAL A 116 -3.78 10.14 32.05
C VAL A 116 -3.18 9.31 30.92
N SER A 117 -2.56 8.17 31.25
CA SER A 117 -2.03 7.24 30.23
C SER A 117 -3.14 6.44 29.57
N ALA A 118 -3.21 6.53 28.24
CA ALA A 118 -4.20 5.83 27.40
C ALA A 118 -4.22 4.30 27.62
N LYS A 119 -3.08 3.70 27.99
CA LYS A 119 -2.91 2.26 28.23
C LYS A 119 -3.67 1.77 29.47
N THR A 120 -3.88 2.66 30.45
CA THR A 120 -4.60 2.34 31.69
C THR A 120 -6.12 2.39 31.55
N LEU A 121 -6.60 2.94 30.44
CA LEU A 121 -8.03 3.18 30.22
C LEU A 121 -8.78 1.92 29.77
N LYS A 122 -10.11 1.99 29.93
CA LYS A 122 -11.06 1.03 29.39
C LYS A 122 -11.85 1.69 28.25
N TRP A 123 -11.67 1.13 27.05
CA TRP A 123 -12.19 1.62 25.79
C TRP A 123 -13.46 0.87 25.40
N PHE A 124 -14.44 1.59 24.88
CA PHE A 124 -15.65 1.02 24.27
C PHE A 124 -15.89 1.60 22.88
N LYS A 125 -16.29 0.75 21.94
CA LYS A 125 -16.45 1.11 20.53
C LYS A 125 -17.80 1.82 20.34
N ILE A 126 -17.82 3.04 19.82
CA ILE A 126 -19.05 3.80 19.57
C ILE A 126 -19.51 3.73 18.11
N ASP A 127 -18.60 3.44 17.18
CA ASP A 127 -18.87 3.42 15.74
C ASP A 127 -17.90 2.49 15.01
N GLN A 128 -18.36 1.89 13.91
CA GLN A 128 -17.55 1.03 13.04
C GLN A 128 -18.11 0.90 11.63
N SER A 129 -17.23 0.71 10.66
CA SER A 129 -17.58 0.34 9.28
C SER A 129 -16.50 -0.56 8.71
N GLY A 130 -16.85 -1.80 8.36
CA GLY A 130 -15.94 -2.79 7.76
C GLY A 130 -16.11 -2.88 6.26
N LEU A 131 -16.21 -4.09 5.71
CA LEU A 131 -16.70 -4.33 4.35
C LEU A 131 -18.17 -3.90 4.23
N ILE A 132 -18.47 -2.96 3.33
CA ILE A 132 -19.80 -2.37 3.11
C ILE A 132 -20.54 -3.11 1.98
N SER A 133 -19.84 -3.41 0.90
CA SER A 133 -20.37 -4.15 -0.27
C SER A 133 -19.23 -4.78 -1.07
N GLY A 134 -19.57 -5.69 -1.99
CA GLY A 134 -18.59 -6.45 -2.77
C GLY A 134 -18.01 -7.64 -1.98
N THR A 135 -16.77 -8.00 -2.30
CA THR A 135 -16.04 -9.11 -1.65
C THR A 135 -14.83 -8.58 -0.91
N VAL A 136 -14.16 -9.39 -0.10
CA VAL A 136 -12.95 -8.96 0.63
C VAL A 136 -11.86 -8.50 -0.34
N PHE A 137 -11.70 -9.18 -1.48
CA PHE A 137 -10.76 -8.83 -2.55
C PHE A 137 -11.12 -7.53 -3.27
N ASN A 138 -12.38 -7.37 -3.70
CA ASN A 138 -12.83 -6.20 -4.47
C ASN A 138 -14.10 -5.60 -3.84
N GLY A 139 -13.90 -5.03 -2.66
CA GLY A 139 -14.95 -4.51 -1.80
C GLY A 139 -14.92 -3.01 -1.65
N TYR A 140 -16.07 -2.42 -1.34
CA TYR A 140 -16.13 -1.07 -0.80
C TYR A 140 -16.07 -1.16 0.72
N TRP A 141 -15.09 -0.50 1.33
CA TRP A 141 -14.79 -0.61 2.76
C TRP A 141 -15.03 0.71 3.50
N GLY A 142 -15.03 0.65 4.83
CA GLY A 142 -15.05 1.82 5.71
C GLY A 142 -13.97 2.84 5.36
N SER A 143 -12.72 2.41 5.11
CA SER A 143 -11.65 3.34 4.74
C SER A 143 -11.84 3.94 3.34
N GLY A 144 -12.35 3.17 2.36
CA GLY A 144 -12.81 3.69 1.07
C GLY A 144 -13.88 4.78 1.21
N LYS A 145 -14.86 4.57 2.09
CA LYS A 145 -15.87 5.59 2.41
C LYS A 145 -15.27 6.81 3.13
N MET A 146 -14.26 6.63 3.98
CA MET A 146 -13.54 7.73 4.63
C MET A 146 -12.81 8.59 3.59
N ILE A 147 -12.17 7.97 2.59
CA ILE A 147 -11.54 8.64 1.45
C ILE A 147 -12.56 9.52 0.70
N ASP A 148 -13.69 8.93 0.28
CA ASP A 148 -14.77 9.62 -0.45
C ASP A 148 -15.32 10.82 0.34
N GLN A 149 -15.29 10.75 1.67
CA GLN A 149 -15.69 11.83 2.58
C GLN A 149 -14.58 12.87 2.78
N ASN A 150 -13.78 13.13 1.74
CA ASN A 150 -12.60 14.01 1.78
C ASN A 150 -11.63 13.59 2.90
N SER A 151 -11.33 12.28 2.95
CA SER A 151 -10.47 11.65 3.97
C SER A 151 -10.85 12.06 5.39
N SER A 152 -12.15 11.94 5.69
CA SER A 152 -12.70 12.30 6.99
C SER A 152 -13.72 11.26 7.45
N TRP A 153 -13.77 11.03 8.76
CA TRP A 153 -14.76 10.17 9.38
C TRP A 153 -15.59 10.97 10.37
N THR A 154 -16.90 11.04 10.11
CA THR A 154 -17.85 11.70 11.01
C THR A 154 -18.60 10.66 11.83
N THR A 155 -18.46 10.73 13.15
CA THR A 155 -19.24 9.92 14.08
C THR A 155 -20.07 10.79 15.00
N THR A 156 -21.12 10.22 15.61
CA THR A 156 -21.98 10.93 16.56
C THR A 156 -21.69 10.46 17.97
N ILE A 157 -21.36 11.38 18.89
CA ILE A 157 -21.22 11.05 20.32
C ILE A 157 -22.57 10.50 20.81
N PRO A 158 -22.66 9.27 21.35
CA PRO A 158 -23.95 8.67 21.70
C PRO A 158 -24.67 9.51 22.78
N ALA A 159 -25.92 9.92 22.53
CA ALA A 159 -26.69 10.73 23.49
C ALA A 159 -26.87 10.05 24.87
N SER A 160 -26.80 8.72 24.91
CA SER A 160 -26.91 7.92 26.13
C SER A 160 -25.62 7.85 26.97
N VAL A 161 -24.46 8.22 26.42
CA VAL A 161 -23.16 8.12 27.10
C VAL A 161 -23.11 9.09 28.29
N PRO A 162 -22.52 8.73 29.45
CA PRO A 162 -22.44 9.63 30.58
C PRO A 162 -21.62 10.89 30.28
N SER A 163 -22.03 12.03 30.83
CA SER A 163 -21.19 13.23 30.84
C SER A 163 -19.89 13.00 31.63
N GLY A 164 -18.79 13.58 31.17
CA GLY A 164 -17.47 13.40 31.78
C GLY A 164 -16.32 13.72 30.82
N ASN A 165 -15.10 13.41 31.24
CA ASN A 165 -13.89 13.60 30.43
C ASN A 165 -13.51 12.27 29.78
N TYR A 166 -13.23 12.30 28.48
CA TYR A 166 -12.94 11.13 27.68
C TYR A 166 -11.73 11.36 26.77
N LEU A 167 -11.01 10.28 26.47
CA LEU A 167 -10.31 10.20 25.19
C LEU A 167 -11.28 9.63 24.15
N ILE A 168 -11.31 10.24 22.97
CA ILE A 168 -11.87 9.65 21.75
C ILE A 168 -10.71 9.15 20.89
N ARG A 169 -10.80 7.93 20.39
CA ARG A 169 -9.80 7.28 19.53
C ARG A 169 -10.43 6.97 18.19
N PHE A 170 -9.89 7.55 17.14
CA PHE A 170 -10.22 7.20 15.76
C PHE A 170 -9.15 6.24 15.25
N GLU A 171 -9.56 5.22 14.50
CA GLU A 171 -8.62 4.28 13.91
C GLU A 171 -9.09 3.84 12.52
N THR A 172 -8.13 3.72 11.62
CA THR A 172 -8.27 2.85 10.44
C THR A 172 -7.23 1.74 10.51
N ILE A 173 -7.58 0.58 9.97
CA ILE A 173 -6.68 -0.57 9.88
C ILE A 173 -6.55 -0.91 8.41
N ALA A 174 -5.39 -0.64 7.80
CA ALA A 174 -5.18 -0.96 6.39
C ALA A 174 -4.84 -2.46 6.24
N LEU A 175 -5.57 -3.12 5.34
CA LEU A 175 -5.51 -4.58 5.14
C LEU A 175 -4.83 -4.99 3.83
N HIS A 176 -4.25 -4.03 3.08
CA HIS A 176 -3.58 -4.28 1.80
C HIS A 176 -2.28 -5.11 1.94
N SER A 177 -1.85 -5.43 3.16
CA SER A 177 -0.68 -6.26 3.45
C SER A 177 -0.87 -6.97 4.79
N LEU A 178 -0.07 -8.02 5.00
CA LEU A 178 0.07 -8.69 6.30
C LEU A 178 1.50 -8.47 6.83
N PRO A 179 1.70 -8.16 8.13
CA PRO A 179 0.66 -7.96 9.15
C PRO A 179 -0.19 -6.70 8.90
N ALA A 180 -1.43 -6.73 9.38
CA ALA A 180 -2.35 -5.60 9.26
C ALA A 180 -1.78 -4.33 9.91
N GLN A 181 -2.06 -3.18 9.28
CA GLN A 181 -1.44 -1.91 9.62
C GLN A 181 -2.41 -1.01 10.40
N PHE A 182 -2.11 -0.71 11.66
CA PHE A 182 -2.97 0.10 12.53
C PHE A 182 -2.56 1.58 12.53
N TYR A 183 -3.55 2.47 12.41
CA TYR A 183 -3.37 3.93 12.46
C TYR A 183 -4.34 4.55 13.48
N PRO A 184 -3.99 4.60 14.79
CA PRO A 184 -4.90 4.99 15.85
C PRO A 184 -4.51 6.34 16.52
N GLU A 185 -5.26 7.41 16.24
CA GLU A 185 -5.05 8.72 16.87
C GLU A 185 -6.11 9.02 17.95
N CYS A 186 -5.72 9.77 18.98
CA CYS A 186 -6.54 10.07 20.16
C CYS A 186 -6.68 11.56 20.43
N ALA A 187 -7.90 12.04 20.69
CA ALA A 187 -8.17 13.40 21.18
C ALA A 187 -8.84 13.42 22.56
N GLN A 188 -8.56 14.46 23.35
CA GLN A 188 -9.18 14.73 24.64
C GLN A 188 -10.44 15.59 24.49
N ILE A 189 -11.56 15.08 25.00
CA ILE A 189 -12.87 15.75 24.96
C ILE A 189 -13.58 15.73 26.32
N THR A 190 -14.41 16.74 26.58
CA THR A 190 -15.37 16.74 27.69
C THR A 190 -16.78 16.61 27.11
N ILE A 191 -17.47 15.52 27.41
CA ILE A 191 -18.84 15.24 26.97
C ILE A 191 -19.83 15.86 27.96
N THR A 192 -20.78 16.64 27.45
CA THR A 192 -21.81 17.36 28.21
C THR A 192 -23.21 16.99 27.73
N GLY A 193 -24.22 17.10 28.61
CA GLY A 193 -25.61 16.75 28.27
C GLY A 193 -25.84 15.26 27.96
N GLY A 194 -24.95 14.40 28.47
CA GLY A 194 -25.00 12.94 28.28
C GLY A 194 -26.01 12.25 29.18
N GLY A 195 -26.38 11.02 28.79
CA GLY A 195 -27.29 10.15 29.53
C GLY A 195 -26.63 9.41 30.70
N SER A 196 -27.11 8.20 30.96
CA SER A 196 -26.72 7.39 32.12
C SER A 196 -26.36 5.93 31.77
N LEU A 197 -26.24 5.59 30.49
CA LEU A 197 -25.93 4.23 30.07
C LEU A 197 -24.43 3.98 30.15
N ALA A 198 -23.98 3.26 31.18
CA ALA A 198 -22.59 2.80 31.23
C ALA A 198 -22.34 1.68 30.19
N PRO A 199 -21.16 1.61 29.57
CA PRO A 199 -20.75 0.46 28.77
C PRO A 199 -20.73 -0.82 29.63
N THR A 200 -21.19 -1.94 29.07
CA THR A 200 -21.12 -3.25 29.75
C THR A 200 -19.70 -3.80 29.77
N ALA A 201 -19.43 -4.77 30.65
CA ALA A 201 -18.12 -5.44 30.71
C ALA A 201 -17.68 -6.05 29.36
N ALA A 202 -18.62 -6.56 28.56
CA ALA A 202 -18.35 -7.10 27.23
C ALA A 202 -18.02 -6.04 26.17
N GLN A 203 -18.35 -4.76 26.42
CA GLN A 203 -18.04 -3.63 25.54
C GLN A 203 -16.73 -2.93 25.93
N LEU A 204 -16.07 -3.33 27.04
CA LEU A 204 -14.88 -2.69 27.57
C LEU A 204 -13.61 -3.51 27.31
N VAL A 205 -12.65 -2.90 26.62
CA VAL A 205 -11.31 -3.48 26.36
C VAL A 205 -10.19 -2.54 26.82
N SER A 206 -8.94 -2.99 26.79
CA SER A 206 -7.75 -2.13 26.92
C SER A 206 -6.96 -2.17 25.62
N PHE A 207 -6.08 -1.19 25.38
CA PHE A 207 -5.16 -1.22 24.26
C PHE A 207 -3.73 -1.06 24.80
N PRO A 208 -2.82 -2.04 24.59
CA PRO A 208 -3.05 -3.35 23.94
C PRO A 208 -4.00 -4.29 24.71
N GLY A 209 -4.46 -5.35 24.05
CA GLY A 209 -5.31 -6.41 24.62
C GLY A 209 -6.77 -6.44 24.14
N GLY A 210 -7.21 -5.42 23.41
CA GLY A 210 -8.53 -5.37 22.74
C GLY A 210 -8.52 -6.00 21.36
N TYR A 211 -7.33 -6.26 20.82
CA TYR A 211 -7.05 -6.99 19.58
C TYR A 211 -6.04 -8.12 19.87
N SER A 212 -6.02 -9.12 19.01
CA SER A 212 -4.96 -10.13 18.90
C SER A 212 -4.41 -10.16 17.48
N ASN A 213 -3.12 -10.46 17.32
CA ASN A 213 -2.51 -10.74 16.00
C ASN A 213 -3.15 -11.96 15.30
N SER A 214 -3.95 -12.75 16.03
CA SER A 214 -4.72 -13.89 15.52
C SER A 214 -6.20 -13.59 15.28
N ASP A 215 -6.66 -12.33 15.41
CA ASP A 215 -8.08 -12.02 15.15
C ASP A 215 -8.39 -12.22 13.65
N PRO A 216 -9.52 -12.85 13.27
CA PRO A 216 -9.83 -13.11 11.85
C PRO A 216 -9.92 -11.87 10.96
N GLY A 217 -10.17 -10.69 11.55
CA GLY A 217 -10.16 -9.40 10.85
C GLY A 217 -8.76 -8.81 10.63
N LEU A 218 -7.74 -9.35 11.30
CA LEU A 218 -6.35 -8.88 11.25
C LEU A 218 -5.43 -9.85 10.51
N THR A 219 -5.82 -11.13 10.41
CA THR A 219 -5.14 -12.15 9.59
C THR A 219 -5.79 -12.34 8.22
N VAL A 220 -6.63 -11.41 7.76
CA VAL A 220 -7.33 -11.56 6.49
C VAL A 220 -6.38 -11.29 5.31
N ASP A 221 -6.17 -12.30 4.47
CA ASP A 221 -5.46 -12.15 3.20
C ASP A 221 -6.45 -11.72 2.11
N LEU A 222 -6.40 -10.43 1.76
CA LEU A 222 -7.23 -9.81 0.73
C LEU A 222 -7.03 -10.44 -0.66
N TYR A 223 -5.88 -11.05 -0.91
CA TYR A 223 -5.48 -11.57 -2.23
C TYR A 223 -5.72 -13.08 -2.36
N SER A 224 -6.16 -13.74 -1.29
CA SER A 224 -6.51 -15.16 -1.29
C SER A 224 -7.67 -15.49 -2.25
N ASN A 225 -7.68 -16.72 -2.79
CA ASN A 225 -8.81 -17.22 -3.58
C ASN A 225 -10.14 -17.20 -2.79
N ALA A 226 -10.09 -17.30 -1.46
CA ALA A 226 -11.26 -17.16 -0.60
C ALA A 226 -11.79 -15.72 -0.61
N ALA A 227 -10.93 -14.71 -0.52
CA ALA A 227 -11.30 -13.30 -0.50
C ALA A 227 -12.05 -12.84 -1.77
N GLN A 228 -11.84 -13.50 -2.90
CA GLN A 228 -12.59 -13.24 -4.14
C GLN A 228 -14.09 -13.55 -4.05
N THR A 229 -14.50 -14.46 -3.17
CA THR A 229 -15.92 -14.85 -2.99
C THR A 229 -16.46 -14.54 -1.59
N GLN A 230 -15.58 -14.29 -0.63
CA GLN A 230 -15.94 -13.89 0.73
C GLN A 230 -16.58 -12.50 0.74
N THR A 231 -17.88 -12.42 0.98
CA THR A 231 -18.66 -11.17 1.10
C THR A 231 -18.81 -10.67 2.53
N THR A 232 -18.05 -11.24 3.48
CA THR A 232 -18.18 -10.95 4.92
C THR A 232 -16.82 -10.70 5.56
N TYR A 233 -16.77 -9.72 6.45
CA TYR A 233 -15.55 -9.36 7.20
C TYR A 233 -15.89 -9.21 8.69
N ILE A 234 -15.06 -9.79 9.55
CA ILE A 234 -15.21 -9.70 11.00
C ILE A 234 -14.38 -8.52 11.49
N ILE A 235 -15.05 -7.44 11.91
CA ILE A 235 -14.39 -6.25 12.46
C ILE A 235 -13.77 -6.62 13.82
N PRO A 236 -12.47 -6.35 14.07
CA PRO A 236 -11.82 -6.70 15.33
C PRO A 236 -12.30 -5.85 16.51
N GLY A 237 -11.99 -6.31 17.72
CA GLY A 237 -12.35 -5.64 18.97
C GLY A 237 -13.79 -5.88 19.47
N PRO A 238 -14.24 -5.12 20.50
CA PRO A 238 -15.49 -5.40 21.19
C PRO A 238 -16.74 -5.09 20.34
N PRO A 239 -17.92 -5.60 20.75
CA PRO A 239 -19.22 -5.16 20.24
C PRO A 239 -19.43 -3.65 20.40
N LEU A 240 -20.31 -3.08 19.58
CA LEU A 240 -20.69 -1.68 19.68
C LEU A 240 -21.37 -1.37 21.01
N TYR A 241 -21.06 -0.20 21.56
CA TYR A 241 -21.72 0.37 22.72
C TYR A 241 -23.23 0.53 22.49
N GLY A 242 -24.02 0.14 23.49
CA GLY A 242 -25.48 0.13 23.41
C GLY A 242 -26.08 -1.04 22.62
N SER A 243 -25.28 -1.91 21.98
CA SER A 243 -25.80 -3.16 21.44
C SER A 243 -26.21 -4.11 22.57
N ALA A 244 -27.26 -4.91 22.36
CA ALA A 244 -27.59 -6.01 23.25
C ALA A 244 -26.43 -7.03 23.25
N SER A 245 -26.06 -7.54 24.43
CA SER A 245 -25.00 -8.54 24.57
C SER A 245 -25.49 -9.93 24.15
N THR A 246 -25.57 -10.19 22.84
CA THR A 246 -25.72 -11.56 22.34
C THR A 246 -24.38 -12.27 22.48
N GLY A 247 -24.24 -13.11 23.50
CA GLY A 247 -23.06 -13.96 23.64
C GLY A 247 -22.89 -14.87 22.41
N SER A 248 -21.75 -14.75 21.74
CA SER A 248 -21.20 -15.69 20.74
C SER A 248 -22.22 -16.46 19.86
N THR A 249 -23.07 -15.73 19.14
CA THR A 249 -23.74 -16.25 17.92
C THR A 249 -23.82 -15.13 16.89
N THR A 250 -23.33 -15.40 15.68
CA THR A 250 -23.15 -14.44 14.61
C THR A 250 -24.47 -13.83 14.15
N ASN A 251 -24.68 -12.53 14.39
CA ASN A 251 -25.82 -11.78 13.89
C ASN A 251 -25.35 -10.60 13.05
N TYR A 252 -25.72 -10.61 11.77
CA TYR A 252 -25.41 -9.55 10.81
C TYR A 252 -26.38 -8.37 10.98
N TYR A 253 -25.84 -7.16 11.17
CA TYR A 253 -26.62 -5.92 11.16
C TYR A 253 -26.50 -5.24 9.80
N TYR A 254 -27.60 -5.23 9.03
CA TYR A 254 -27.69 -4.44 7.80
C TYR A 254 -27.99 -2.97 8.13
N TYR A 255 -27.10 -2.06 7.71
CA TYR A 255 -27.37 -0.62 7.76
C TYR A 255 -28.18 -0.19 6.53
N VAL A 256 -29.48 0.09 6.72
CA VAL A 256 -30.30 0.75 5.70
C VAL A 256 -30.23 2.26 5.89
N GLN A 257 -29.47 2.97 5.05
CA GLN A 257 -29.54 4.43 5.00
C GLN A 257 -30.90 4.87 4.42
N ARG A 258 -31.60 5.77 5.11
CA ARG A 258 -32.78 6.46 4.56
C ARG A 258 -32.34 7.66 3.74
N SER A 259 -32.54 7.62 2.43
CA SER A 259 -32.72 8.82 1.62
C SER A 259 -34.21 9.15 1.54
N HIS A 260 -34.57 10.42 1.78
CA HIS A 260 -35.91 10.94 1.48
C HIS A 260 -35.95 11.26 -0.04
N TRP A 261 -37.04 11.16 -0.81
CA TRP A 261 -38.48 11.20 -0.53
C TRP A 261 -39.28 10.36 -1.55
N ASN A 262 -40.29 9.60 -1.10
CA ASN A 262 -41.71 9.73 -1.48
C ASN A 262 -42.53 8.47 -1.16
N THR A 263 -43.73 8.72 -0.65
CA THR A 263 -44.74 7.80 -0.12
C THR A 263 -45.09 6.59 -1.00
N TRP A 264 -45.13 5.40 -0.39
CA TRP A 264 -46.28 4.48 -0.46
C TRP A 264 -46.50 3.80 0.89
N ILE A 265 -47.75 3.39 1.15
CA ILE A 265 -48.27 3.10 2.50
C ILE A 265 -47.88 1.68 2.94
N CYS A 266 -47.36 1.54 4.17
CA CYS A 266 -47.28 0.25 4.85
C CYS A 266 -48.38 0.17 5.92
N GLY A 267 -49.33 -0.76 5.73
CA GLY A 267 -50.41 -1.00 6.68
C GLY A 267 -49.91 -1.62 7.99
N SER A 268 -50.51 -1.22 9.10
CA SER A 268 -50.16 -1.68 10.44
C SER A 268 -50.57 -3.14 10.69
N ILE A 269 -49.66 -3.93 11.26
CA ILE A 269 -50.00 -5.15 11.99
C ILE A 269 -49.40 -5.05 13.39
N ARG A 270 -50.24 -5.26 14.41
CA ARG A 270 -49.83 -5.22 15.82
C ARG A 270 -49.10 -6.51 16.18
N ALA A 271 -47.98 -6.39 16.89
CA ALA A 271 -47.38 -7.54 17.55
C ALA A 271 -48.32 -8.05 18.65
N VAL A 272 -48.79 -9.29 18.51
CA VAL A 272 -49.41 -10.05 19.61
C VAL A 272 -48.30 -10.87 20.25
N TRP A 273 -48.00 -10.59 21.51
CA TRP A 273 -47.05 -11.38 22.28
C TRP A 273 -47.69 -12.72 22.66
N TRP A 274 -46.99 -13.82 22.41
CA TRP A 274 -47.30 -15.11 23.01
C TRP A 274 -46.13 -15.56 23.87
N THR A 275 -46.36 -15.67 25.17
CA THR A 275 -45.39 -16.27 26.11
C THR A 275 -45.61 -17.77 26.15
N GLY A 276 -44.72 -18.52 25.51
CA GLY A 276 -44.74 -19.98 25.48
C GLY A 276 -43.38 -20.54 25.92
N LEU A 277 -43.37 -21.27 27.02
CA LEU A 277 -42.21 -22.03 27.50
C LEU A 277 -42.01 -23.26 26.60
N CYS A 278 -40.83 -23.41 26.01
CA CYS A 278 -40.37 -24.69 25.47
C CYS A 278 -39.27 -25.26 26.37
N GLY A 279 -39.51 -26.46 26.90
CA GLY A 279 -38.51 -27.24 27.64
C GLY A 279 -37.50 -27.91 26.73
N SER A 280 -36.64 -28.74 27.31
CA SER A 280 -35.54 -29.41 26.62
C SER A 280 -35.98 -30.37 25.51
N ASP A 281 -35.07 -30.56 24.55
CA ASP A 281 -34.94 -31.73 23.66
C ASP A 281 -35.67 -31.78 22.30
N TRP A 282 -36.03 -30.64 21.67
CA TRP A 282 -36.35 -30.59 20.23
C TRP A 282 -35.81 -29.36 19.47
N LEU A 283 -35.45 -29.55 18.20
CA LEU A 283 -34.87 -28.54 17.30
C LEU A 283 -35.96 -27.65 16.68
N CYS A 284 -35.85 -26.33 16.81
CA CYS A 284 -36.70 -25.37 16.10
C CYS A 284 -35.96 -24.80 14.88
N LEU A 285 -36.37 -25.18 13.66
CA LEU A 285 -35.93 -24.54 12.42
C LEU A 285 -36.94 -23.46 11.99
N PRO A 286 -36.54 -22.18 11.82
CA PRO A 286 -37.41 -21.16 11.25
C PRO A 286 -37.48 -21.28 9.73
N VAL A 287 -38.67 -21.56 9.19
CA VAL A 287 -38.96 -21.46 7.75
C VAL A 287 -39.17 -19.99 7.39
N GLN A 288 -38.42 -19.47 6.41
CA GLN A 288 -38.69 -18.17 5.78
C GLN A 288 -39.48 -18.37 4.49
N VAL A 289 -40.59 -17.63 4.35
CA VAL A 289 -41.42 -17.61 3.13
C VAL A 289 -40.90 -16.49 2.21
N GLN A 290 -40.41 -16.85 1.03
CA GLN A 290 -40.12 -15.89 -0.03
C GLN A 290 -41.33 -15.70 -0.96
N CYS A 291 -41.72 -14.45 -1.18
CA CYS A 291 -42.68 -14.10 -2.22
C CYS A 291 -41.96 -13.69 -3.51
N GLY A 292 -42.11 -14.49 -4.57
CA GLY A 292 -42.03 -14.02 -5.95
C GLY A 292 -40.80 -14.37 -6.78
N GLN A 293 -40.66 -15.65 -7.18
CA GLN A 293 -40.23 -16.08 -8.53
C GLN A 293 -40.61 -17.57 -8.74
N PRO A 294 -40.68 -18.09 -9.99
CA PRO A 294 -41.32 -19.37 -10.30
C PRO A 294 -40.50 -20.61 -9.90
N VAL A 295 -41.23 -21.71 -9.66
CA VAL A 295 -40.73 -23.01 -9.21
C VAL A 295 -40.04 -23.77 -10.35
N PHE A 296 -38.86 -24.33 -10.06
CA PHE A 296 -38.34 -25.52 -10.72
C PHE A 296 -38.10 -26.60 -9.66
N GLU A 297 -38.59 -27.81 -9.93
CA GLU A 297 -38.55 -28.94 -8.99
C GLU A 297 -37.16 -29.57 -8.88
N PHE A 298 -36.88 -30.17 -7.71
CA PHE A 298 -35.78 -31.11 -7.51
C PHE A 298 -36.33 -32.50 -7.19
N SER A 299 -35.77 -33.53 -7.84
CA SER A 299 -35.71 -34.92 -7.39
C SER A 299 -34.24 -35.36 -7.49
N ASP A 300 -33.67 -36.30 -6.73
CA ASP A 300 -34.23 -37.24 -5.76
C ASP A 300 -33.27 -37.49 -4.57
N ARG A 301 -33.89 -37.90 -3.45
CA ARG A 301 -33.51 -38.82 -2.35
C ARG A 301 -32.07 -39.32 -2.07
N GLU A 302 -31.86 -39.48 -0.76
CA GLU A 302 -31.04 -40.50 -0.04
C GLU A 302 -29.50 -40.43 -0.26
N GLU A 303 -28.63 -40.73 0.70
CA GLU A 303 -28.67 -41.80 1.73
C GLU A 303 -27.97 -41.38 3.05
N THR A 304 -28.02 -42.23 4.08
CA THR A 304 -27.54 -41.93 5.45
C THR A 304 -26.38 -42.81 5.94
N SER A 305 -25.58 -42.23 6.86
CA SER A 305 -24.98 -42.87 8.06
C SER A 305 -23.50 -43.28 8.11
N ARG A 306 -22.90 -43.05 9.31
CA ARG A 306 -21.67 -43.62 9.91
C ARG A 306 -20.34 -43.24 9.21
N ILE A 307 -19.27 -42.88 9.92
CA ILE A 307 -18.53 -43.66 10.95
C ILE A 307 -18.02 -42.77 12.11
N SER A 308 -17.71 -43.40 13.26
CA SER A 308 -17.27 -42.82 14.53
C SER A 308 -15.84 -43.24 14.93
N GLY A 309 -15.13 -42.40 15.70
CA GLY A 309 -13.78 -42.67 16.27
C GLY A 309 -12.64 -42.43 15.26
N GLU A 310 -11.40 -42.07 15.61
CA GLU A 310 -10.68 -41.81 16.88
C GLU A 310 -9.50 -40.84 16.58
N VAL A 311 -8.69 -40.28 17.49
CA VAL A 311 -8.42 -40.55 18.92
C VAL A 311 -8.30 -39.24 19.74
N LYS A 312 -7.41 -39.12 20.73
CA LYS A 312 -7.20 -37.99 21.67
C LYS A 312 -5.70 -37.88 22.08
N GLU A 313 -5.24 -36.68 22.44
CA GLU A 313 -4.02 -36.37 23.24
C GLU A 313 -2.61 -36.77 22.74
N HIS A 314 -1.72 -35.77 22.61
CA HIS A 314 -0.49 -35.68 23.44
C HIS A 314 0.08 -34.26 23.52
N TYR A 315 0.66 -33.90 24.66
CA TYR A 315 1.36 -32.64 24.93
C TYR A 315 2.72 -32.92 25.62
N GLU A 316 3.67 -32.03 25.37
CA GLU A 316 4.90 -31.72 26.17
C GLU A 316 6.20 -32.57 26.13
N LEU A 317 7.31 -31.80 26.23
CA LEU A 317 8.72 -32.13 26.62
C LEU A 317 9.58 -32.93 25.60
N THR A 318 10.76 -32.47 25.18
CA THR A 318 11.91 -32.06 26.02
C THR A 318 12.91 -31.10 25.31
N MET A 319 13.78 -30.44 26.09
CA MET A 319 14.86 -29.51 25.65
C MET A 319 16.27 -30.15 25.77
N GLU A 320 17.31 -29.40 25.34
CA GLU A 320 18.77 -29.73 25.30
C GLU A 320 19.22 -30.61 24.09
N ARG A 321 20.36 -30.39 23.40
CA ARG A 321 21.65 -29.73 23.78
C ARG A 321 22.56 -29.45 22.56
N ILE A 322 23.39 -28.38 22.62
CA ILE A 322 24.79 -28.18 22.08
C ILE A 322 25.13 -26.70 22.36
N ILE A 323 25.68 -26.36 23.54
CA ILE A 323 27.12 -26.30 23.96
C ILE A 323 27.74 -24.90 23.81
N ASN A 324 28.26 -24.41 24.94
CA ASN A 324 28.83 -23.08 25.17
C ASN A 324 30.28 -22.93 24.70
N LEU A 325 30.72 -21.68 24.54
CA LEU A 325 32.08 -21.25 24.90
C LEU A 325 32.04 -19.96 25.73
N ASN A 326 32.61 -20.04 26.94
CA ASN A 326 32.97 -18.92 27.82
C ASN A 326 34.29 -18.27 27.30
N MET A 327 34.76 -17.08 27.72
CA MET A 327 34.45 -16.26 28.90
C MET A 327 34.93 -14.80 28.72
N ALA A 328 34.32 -13.87 29.47
CA ALA A 328 34.93 -12.65 30.03
C ALA A 328 35.65 -11.62 29.13
N PHE A 329 34.96 -10.52 28.83
CA PHE A 329 35.48 -9.18 29.12
C PHE A 329 34.35 -8.32 29.71
N LYS A 330 34.57 -7.72 30.89
CA LYS A 330 33.70 -6.68 31.46
C LYS A 330 34.42 -5.34 31.38
N ILE A 331 33.60 -4.29 31.19
CA ILE A 331 33.86 -2.83 31.31
C ILE A 331 33.70 -2.09 29.96
N ALA A 332 32.92 -1.01 30.01
CA ALA A 332 32.64 -0.02 28.96
C ALA A 332 31.78 -0.46 27.75
N ALA A 333 30.45 -0.39 27.91
CA ALA A 333 29.52 -0.05 26.83
C ALA A 333 28.27 0.63 27.42
N LEU A 334 28.25 1.96 27.40
CA LEU A 334 27.07 2.77 27.74
C LEU A 334 26.22 2.91 26.46
N ALA A 335 24.90 2.80 26.56
CA ALA A 335 23.92 3.10 25.50
C ALA A 335 24.11 2.39 24.14
N VAL A 336 23.68 1.13 24.05
CA VAL A 336 23.08 0.63 22.80
C VAL A 336 21.58 0.85 22.92
N LEU A 337 21.10 1.99 22.39
CA LEU A 337 19.68 2.20 22.16
C LEU A 337 19.25 1.25 21.04
N ALA A 338 18.24 0.41 21.30
CA ALA A 338 17.73 -0.50 20.28
C ALA A 338 17.06 0.30 19.16
N ALA A 339 17.78 0.49 18.05
CA ALA A 339 17.20 0.98 16.81
C ALA A 339 16.30 -0.11 16.24
N LEU A 340 15.00 -0.03 16.54
CA LEU A 340 13.98 -0.83 15.87
C LEU A 340 14.00 -0.46 14.37
N PRO A 341 14.02 -1.45 13.46
CA PRO A 341 13.98 -1.18 12.02
C PRO A 341 12.59 -0.62 11.66
N SER A 342 12.52 0.67 11.37
CA SER A 342 11.31 1.29 10.86
C SER A 342 10.98 0.73 9.48
N ALA A 343 9.84 0.05 9.35
CA ALA A 343 9.32 -0.37 8.04
C ALA A 343 8.92 0.88 7.25
N LEU A 344 9.69 1.16 6.20
CA LEU A 344 9.49 2.28 5.29
C LEU A 344 8.61 1.81 4.13
N ALA A 345 7.40 2.37 4.02
CA ALA A 345 6.45 2.01 2.96
C ALA A 345 6.79 2.59 1.57
N HIS A 346 7.86 3.38 1.49
CA HIS A 346 8.46 3.93 0.29
C HIS A 346 9.95 4.19 0.56
N GLY A 347 10.77 4.30 -0.48
CA GLY A 347 12.21 4.51 -0.30
C GLY A 347 13.00 4.75 -1.59
N GLY A 348 14.26 4.34 -1.56
CA GLY A 348 15.25 4.51 -2.61
C GLY A 348 16.61 4.05 -2.10
N VAL A 349 17.66 4.17 -2.92
CA VAL A 349 19.02 3.75 -2.52
C VAL A 349 19.58 4.65 -1.40
N LEU A 350 20.17 4.04 -0.38
CA LEU A 350 20.74 4.73 0.80
C LEU A 350 22.23 4.48 1.00
N SER A 351 22.80 3.45 0.37
CA SER A 351 24.25 3.18 0.38
C SER A 351 24.68 2.23 -0.74
N TYR A 352 25.98 2.22 -1.01
CA TYR A 352 26.61 1.38 -2.03
C TYR A 352 27.81 0.64 -1.45
N LEU A 353 27.97 -0.64 -1.78
CA LEU A 353 29.20 -1.40 -1.54
C LEU A 353 29.98 -1.51 -2.86
N ILE A 354 31.18 -0.92 -2.90
CA ILE A 354 32.06 -0.90 -4.06
C ILE A 354 33.47 -1.26 -3.59
N GLY A 355 34.05 -2.34 -4.12
CA GLY A 355 35.43 -2.76 -3.78
C GLY A 355 35.65 -3.06 -2.29
N GLY A 356 34.61 -3.48 -1.56
CA GLY A 356 34.65 -3.71 -0.10
C GLY A 356 34.46 -2.45 0.76
N ILE A 357 34.28 -1.27 0.15
CA ILE A 357 34.03 0.00 0.84
C ILE A 357 32.54 0.33 0.76
N ILE A 358 31.92 0.61 1.91
CA ILE A 358 30.55 1.14 1.98
C ILE A 358 30.61 2.66 1.81
N TYR A 359 30.03 3.15 0.72
CA TYR A 359 29.78 4.55 0.46
C TYR A 359 28.37 4.90 0.93
N LYS A 360 28.27 5.85 1.87
CA LYS A 360 26.96 6.38 2.28
C LYS A 360 26.31 7.10 1.08
N GLY A 361 25.04 6.81 0.85
CA GLY A 361 24.19 7.58 -0.03
C GLY A 361 23.75 8.90 0.60
N TRP A 362 22.83 9.54 -0.08
CA TRP A 362 22.16 10.74 0.36
C TRP A 362 21.15 10.42 1.48
N THR A 363 20.87 11.41 2.33
CA THR A 363 19.80 11.30 3.32
C THR A 363 18.65 12.22 2.89
N PRO A 364 17.56 11.69 2.31
CA PRO A 364 16.39 12.49 1.93
C PRO A 364 15.73 13.15 3.14
N TYR A 365 14.81 14.07 2.88
CA TYR A 365 14.13 14.97 3.84
C TYR A 365 15.05 15.96 4.59
N ASN A 366 16.36 15.69 4.69
CA ASN A 366 17.34 16.60 5.26
C ASN A 366 17.79 17.67 4.27
N THR A 367 18.30 18.79 4.79
CA THR A 367 18.92 19.83 3.96
C THR A 367 20.12 19.27 3.16
N PRO A 368 20.34 19.72 1.90
CA PRO A 368 21.55 19.38 1.15
C PRO A 368 22.86 19.92 1.75
N VAL A 369 22.78 20.91 2.63
CA VAL A 369 23.97 21.59 3.18
C VAL A 369 24.76 20.65 4.09
N GLY A 370 26.01 20.38 3.73
CA GLY A 370 26.94 19.58 4.52
C GLY A 370 26.84 18.05 4.32
N GLN A 371 25.90 17.57 3.49
CA GLN A 371 25.87 16.15 3.12
C GLN A 371 27.01 15.81 2.13
N THR A 372 27.66 14.66 2.33
CA THR A 372 28.76 14.15 1.51
C THR A 372 28.45 12.72 1.08
N GLY A 373 28.56 12.40 -0.20
CA GLY A 373 28.29 11.06 -0.72
C GLY A 373 28.59 10.97 -2.21
N ILE A 374 28.60 9.75 -2.74
CA ILE A 374 28.71 9.54 -4.19
C ILE A 374 27.37 9.73 -4.90
N GLU A 375 26.27 9.58 -4.15
CA GLU A 375 24.89 9.66 -4.63
C GLU A 375 24.43 11.10 -4.87
N ARG A 376 23.65 11.30 -5.93
CA ARG A 376 22.99 12.57 -6.26
C ARG A 376 21.92 12.90 -5.21
N PRO A 377 21.68 14.19 -4.88
CA PRO A 377 20.62 14.58 -3.98
C PRO A 377 19.26 14.10 -4.46
N TRP A 378 18.53 13.46 -3.55
CA TRP A 378 17.13 13.10 -3.74
C TRP A 378 16.35 13.46 -2.48
N ALA A 379 15.15 14.05 -2.63
CA ALA A 379 14.53 14.84 -1.58
C ALA A 379 13.51 14.07 -0.72
N VAL A 380 12.84 13.07 -1.30
CA VAL A 380 11.73 12.33 -0.69
C VAL A 380 11.73 10.88 -1.17
N TYR A 381 11.07 10.00 -0.42
CA TYR A 381 10.77 8.62 -0.82
C TYR A 381 9.62 8.49 -1.82
N ASP A 382 8.90 9.57 -2.13
CA ASP A 382 7.75 9.55 -3.02
C ASP A 382 8.19 9.18 -4.46
N PRO A 383 7.45 8.34 -5.20
CA PRO A 383 7.79 7.99 -6.58
C PRO A 383 7.67 9.16 -7.54
N ILE A 384 8.45 9.10 -8.61
CA ILE A 384 8.09 9.79 -9.86
C ILE A 384 6.97 9.00 -10.53
N LEU A 385 5.91 9.68 -11.00
CA LEU A 385 4.75 9.07 -11.66
C LEU A 385 4.68 9.37 -13.17
N ASP A 386 5.42 10.38 -13.64
CA ASP A 386 5.47 10.77 -15.05
C ASP A 386 6.78 10.26 -15.69
N PRO A 387 6.74 9.32 -16.65
CA PRO A 387 7.94 8.85 -17.36
C PRO A 387 8.65 9.95 -18.16
N MET A 388 7.97 11.06 -18.44
CA MET A 388 8.51 12.24 -19.10
C MET A 388 8.96 13.34 -18.13
N SER A 389 8.91 13.09 -16.81
CA SER A 389 9.41 13.99 -15.78
C SER A 389 10.87 14.40 -16.03
N PRO A 390 11.25 15.69 -15.89
CA PRO A 390 12.64 16.11 -15.99
C PRO A 390 13.53 15.55 -14.86
N GLN A 391 12.95 15.00 -13.79
CA GLN A 391 13.67 14.34 -12.68
C GLN A 391 13.91 12.85 -12.89
N ILE A 392 13.29 12.20 -13.89
CA ILE A 392 13.32 10.73 -14.09
C ILE A 392 14.74 10.16 -14.26
N ALA A 393 15.75 10.98 -14.56
CA ALA A 393 17.13 10.55 -14.63
C ALA A 393 17.71 10.14 -13.26
N CYS A 394 17.57 10.97 -12.23
CA CYS A 394 18.30 10.85 -10.95
C CYS A 394 17.53 11.41 -9.74
N ASN A 395 16.19 11.37 -9.78
CA ASN A 395 15.28 11.88 -8.75
C ASN A 395 15.33 13.43 -8.60
N ASP A 396 14.56 14.00 -7.66
CA ASP A 396 14.45 15.45 -7.37
C ASP A 396 15.34 15.84 -6.15
N ASP A 397 16.28 16.79 -6.21
CA ASP A 397 16.60 17.67 -7.32
C ASP A 397 17.55 17.05 -8.39
N GLY A 398 18.18 15.91 -8.09
CA GLY A 398 19.07 15.18 -9.00
C GLY A 398 20.33 15.96 -9.44
N THR A 399 20.56 17.16 -8.89
CA THR A 399 21.66 18.05 -9.23
C THR A 399 22.98 17.57 -8.63
N SER A 400 24.07 18.31 -8.82
CA SER A 400 25.32 17.97 -8.13
C SER A 400 25.32 18.56 -6.73
N GLY A 401 25.39 17.73 -5.70
CA GLY A 401 25.60 18.18 -4.34
C GLY A 401 26.93 18.94 -4.20
N ALA A 402 26.97 19.91 -3.28
CA ALA A 402 28.14 20.78 -3.09
C ALA A 402 29.42 20.04 -2.66
N LEU A 403 29.28 18.83 -2.10
CA LEU A 403 30.36 17.96 -1.62
C LEU A 403 30.27 16.55 -2.23
N GLN A 404 29.89 16.48 -3.51
CA GLN A 404 29.77 15.23 -4.28
C GLN A 404 31.12 14.49 -4.33
N LEU A 405 31.13 13.21 -3.98
CA LEU A 405 32.28 12.32 -4.08
C LEU A 405 32.23 11.48 -5.37
N THR A 406 33.31 10.76 -5.66
CA THR A 406 33.41 9.78 -6.75
C THR A 406 33.98 8.48 -6.19
N ALA A 407 33.29 7.35 -6.36
CA ALA A 407 33.87 6.04 -6.05
C ALA A 407 34.67 5.50 -7.25
N THR A 408 35.87 4.96 -7.02
CA THR A 408 36.62 4.26 -8.07
C THR A 408 36.26 2.77 -8.06
N VAL A 409 35.99 2.22 -9.24
CA VAL A 409 35.67 0.80 -9.46
C VAL A 409 36.46 0.29 -10.67
N LYS A 410 36.74 -1.02 -10.76
CA LYS A 410 37.29 -1.61 -11.99
C LYS A 410 36.15 -2.14 -12.86
N ALA A 411 36.34 -2.10 -14.17
CA ALA A 411 35.48 -2.86 -15.06
C ALA A 411 35.62 -4.37 -14.76
N GLY A 412 34.50 -5.07 -14.65
CA GLY A 412 34.42 -6.45 -14.17
C GLY A 412 34.15 -6.60 -12.66
N ASP A 413 34.30 -5.55 -11.85
CA ASP A 413 33.99 -5.61 -10.42
C ASP A 413 32.46 -5.45 -10.16
N PRO A 414 31.93 -6.08 -9.09
CA PRO A 414 30.55 -5.89 -8.66
C PRO A 414 30.34 -4.56 -7.91
N ILE A 415 29.12 -4.05 -7.99
CA ILE A 415 28.59 -2.96 -7.16
C ILE A 415 27.25 -3.41 -6.59
N THR A 416 27.07 -3.28 -5.27
CA THR A 416 25.78 -3.50 -4.62
C THR A 416 25.18 -2.16 -4.18
N ALA A 417 23.94 -1.89 -4.57
CA ALA A 417 23.12 -0.81 -4.00
C ALA A 417 22.19 -1.38 -2.92
N TYR A 418 22.01 -0.66 -1.82
CA TYR A 418 21.11 -1.01 -0.72
C TYR A 418 20.03 0.06 -0.57
N TRP A 419 18.77 -0.38 -0.57
CA TRP A 419 17.61 0.45 -0.29
C TRP A 419 17.39 0.61 1.23
N ASN A 420 16.27 1.21 1.62
CA ASN A 420 15.70 1.09 2.95
C ASN A 420 15.60 -0.38 3.40
N GLN A 421 15.68 -0.63 4.72
CA GLN A 421 15.92 -1.97 5.29
C GLN A 421 14.95 -3.06 4.80
N VAL A 422 13.68 -2.71 4.56
CA VAL A 422 12.72 -3.54 3.82
C VAL A 422 12.11 -2.70 2.71
N TRP A 423 12.44 -3.01 1.46
CA TRP A 423 11.74 -2.47 0.31
C TRP A 423 10.32 -3.06 0.24
N PRO A 424 9.25 -2.27 0.04
CA PRO A 424 7.88 -2.73 0.25
C PRO A 424 7.15 -3.20 -1.01
N HIS A 425 7.74 -3.03 -2.21
CA HIS A 425 7.05 -3.26 -3.49
C HIS A 425 7.63 -4.46 -4.26
N PRO A 426 7.09 -5.68 -4.12
CA PRO A 426 7.65 -6.91 -4.70
C PRO A 426 7.29 -7.14 -6.18
N PHE A 427 6.50 -6.25 -6.79
CA PHE A 427 6.05 -6.36 -8.18
C PHE A 427 6.70 -5.25 -9.04
N GLY A 428 7.69 -5.61 -9.84
CA GLY A 428 8.40 -4.64 -10.69
C GLY A 428 9.77 -5.10 -11.21
N PRO A 429 10.26 -4.53 -12.33
CA PRO A 429 11.63 -4.76 -12.77
C PRO A 429 12.67 -4.02 -11.90
N MET A 430 13.84 -4.65 -11.75
CA MET A 430 15.08 -3.96 -11.38
C MET A 430 15.87 -3.60 -12.64
N LEU A 431 16.45 -2.40 -12.67
CA LEU A 431 17.20 -1.87 -13.81
C LEU A 431 18.47 -1.17 -13.34
N THR A 432 19.58 -1.36 -14.05
CA THR A 432 20.82 -0.61 -13.85
C THR A 432 21.28 0.00 -15.16
N TYR A 433 21.63 1.30 -15.14
CA TYR A 433 22.15 2.05 -16.26
C TYR A 433 23.48 2.72 -15.95
N LEU A 434 24.29 2.92 -16.98
CA LEU A 434 25.46 3.80 -16.96
C LEU A 434 25.27 4.95 -17.96
N ALA A 435 25.86 6.11 -17.65
CA ALA A 435 26.03 7.20 -18.61
C ALA A 435 27.40 7.85 -18.47
N LEU A 436 28.14 7.95 -19.59
CA LEU A 436 29.48 8.56 -19.62
C LEU A 436 29.37 10.08 -19.48
N CYS A 437 30.09 10.64 -18.51
CA CYS A 437 30.17 12.08 -18.30
C CYS A 437 31.17 12.71 -19.29
N PRO A 438 30.86 13.90 -19.85
CA PRO A 438 31.65 14.49 -20.94
C PRO A 438 33.01 15.07 -20.51
N GLY A 439 33.39 14.95 -19.24
CA GLY A 439 34.60 15.55 -18.68
C GLY A 439 35.31 14.67 -17.64
N THR A 440 36.27 15.27 -16.95
CA THR A 440 37.09 14.61 -15.91
C THR A 440 36.35 14.33 -14.60
N THR A 441 35.06 14.70 -14.50
CA THR A 441 34.16 14.43 -13.38
C THR A 441 32.70 14.47 -13.87
N CYS A 442 31.79 13.87 -13.12
CA CYS A 442 30.34 14.02 -13.26
C CYS A 442 29.76 15.10 -12.33
N THR A 443 30.60 15.72 -11.49
CA THR A 443 30.21 16.86 -10.64
C THR A 443 29.79 18.03 -11.52
N GLY A 444 28.64 18.63 -11.22
CA GLY A 444 28.01 19.70 -12.02
C GLY A 444 27.34 19.26 -13.33
N VAL A 445 27.39 17.97 -13.71
CA VAL A 445 26.76 17.48 -14.95
C VAL A 445 25.25 17.34 -14.77
N ASN A 446 24.46 17.88 -15.69
CA ASN A 446 23.01 17.64 -15.75
C ASN A 446 22.75 16.19 -16.21
N ALA A 447 22.08 15.40 -15.36
CA ALA A 447 21.79 14.00 -15.64
C ALA A 447 20.85 13.79 -16.85
N GLY A 448 19.93 14.73 -17.10
CA GLY A 448 18.96 14.66 -18.19
C GLY A 448 19.53 14.97 -19.58
N THR A 449 20.75 15.52 -19.67
CA THR A 449 21.44 15.72 -20.95
C THR A 449 22.35 14.56 -21.35
N LEU A 450 22.56 13.59 -20.45
CA LEU A 450 23.42 12.45 -20.68
C LEU A 450 22.76 11.39 -21.57
N LYS A 451 23.61 10.53 -22.17
CA LYS A 451 23.18 9.35 -22.90
C LYS A 451 23.43 8.09 -22.07
N TRP A 452 22.33 7.44 -21.73
CA TRP A 452 22.27 6.31 -20.82
C TRP A 452 22.19 5.00 -21.59
N PHE A 453 22.82 3.95 -21.06
CA PHE A 453 22.73 2.58 -21.60
C PHE A 453 22.52 1.58 -20.45
N LYS A 454 21.67 0.58 -20.68
CA LYS A 454 21.29 -0.41 -19.67
C LYS A 454 22.37 -1.49 -19.56
N ILE A 455 22.83 -1.81 -18.35
CA ILE A 455 23.89 -2.79 -18.09
C ILE A 455 23.42 -4.03 -17.32
N ASP A 456 22.24 -3.97 -16.68
CA ASP A 456 21.63 -5.06 -15.94
C ASP A 456 20.12 -4.86 -15.84
N GLU A 457 19.35 -5.95 -15.92
CA GLU A 457 17.89 -5.94 -15.81
C GLU A 457 17.32 -7.26 -15.29
N SER A 458 16.21 -7.18 -14.56
CA SER A 458 15.44 -8.35 -14.12
C SER A 458 13.96 -7.97 -14.02
N GLY A 459 13.14 -8.45 -14.95
CA GLY A 459 11.69 -8.29 -14.95
C GLY A 459 10.97 -9.40 -14.18
N LEU A 460 9.92 -9.97 -14.78
CA LEU A 460 9.26 -11.19 -14.32
C LEU A 460 10.22 -12.39 -14.46
N ILE A 461 10.56 -13.05 -13.36
CA ILE A 461 11.53 -14.16 -13.30
C ILE A 461 10.81 -15.51 -13.48
N ASN A 462 9.67 -15.70 -12.83
CA ASN A 462 8.80 -16.87 -12.98
C ASN A 462 7.36 -16.55 -12.52
N GLY A 463 6.43 -17.46 -12.81
CA GLY A 463 5.01 -17.26 -12.53
C GLY A 463 4.31 -16.43 -13.61
N THR A 464 3.25 -15.73 -13.23
CA THR A 464 2.46 -14.87 -14.11
C THR A 464 2.62 -13.41 -13.70
N VAL A 465 2.17 -12.45 -14.51
CA VAL A 465 2.28 -11.02 -14.18
C VAL A 465 1.59 -10.72 -12.83
N PHE A 466 0.44 -11.35 -12.55
CA PHE A 466 -0.31 -11.19 -11.31
C PHE A 466 0.36 -11.82 -10.08
N ASN A 467 0.83 -13.07 -10.17
CA ASN A 467 1.37 -13.83 -9.03
C ASN A 467 2.78 -14.35 -9.33
N GLY A 468 3.62 -13.44 -9.82
CA GLY A 468 4.97 -13.72 -10.30
C GLY A 468 6.03 -13.40 -9.27
N TYR A 469 7.18 -14.05 -9.41
CA TYR A 469 8.40 -13.63 -8.75
C TYR A 469 9.12 -12.63 -9.67
N TRP A 470 9.34 -11.40 -9.19
CA TRP A 470 9.89 -10.29 -9.96
C TRP A 470 11.29 -9.90 -9.52
N GLY A 471 11.98 -9.08 -10.32
CA GLY A 471 13.25 -8.47 -9.95
C GLY A 471 13.21 -7.73 -8.62
N SER A 472 12.18 -6.92 -8.36
CA SER A 472 12.07 -6.21 -7.07
C SER A 472 11.79 -7.16 -5.90
N GLY A 473 11.02 -8.25 -6.11
CA GLY A 473 10.90 -9.35 -5.15
C GLY A 473 12.26 -9.99 -4.80
N LYS A 474 13.07 -10.29 -5.82
CA LYS A 474 14.45 -10.78 -5.62
C LYS A 474 15.34 -9.77 -4.90
N MET A 475 15.17 -8.47 -5.15
CA MET A 475 15.90 -7.41 -4.46
C MET A 475 15.55 -7.37 -2.96
N ILE A 476 14.27 -7.56 -2.61
CA ILE A 476 13.81 -7.70 -1.22
C ILE A 476 14.47 -8.90 -0.54
N ASP A 477 14.39 -10.09 -1.15
CA ASP A 477 15.00 -11.33 -0.64
C ASP A 477 16.52 -11.21 -0.43
N GLN A 478 17.18 -10.34 -1.20
CA GLN A 478 18.59 -10.00 -1.07
C GLN A 478 18.84 -8.89 -0.01
N ASN A 479 18.02 -8.84 1.04
CA ASN A 479 18.07 -7.83 2.11
C ASN A 479 17.97 -6.41 1.55
N SER A 480 16.94 -6.19 0.71
CA SER A 480 16.68 -4.92 0.02
C SER A 480 17.91 -4.38 -0.73
N SER A 481 18.61 -5.26 -1.45
CA SER A 481 19.84 -4.90 -2.16
C SER A 481 19.92 -5.52 -3.56
N TRP A 482 20.52 -4.79 -4.49
CA TRP A 482 20.74 -5.25 -5.86
C TRP A 482 22.22 -5.19 -6.20
N THR A 483 22.79 -6.33 -6.61
CA THR A 483 24.19 -6.42 -7.02
C THR A 483 24.29 -6.56 -8.53
N THR A 484 24.90 -5.55 -9.15
CA THR A 484 25.22 -5.51 -10.59
C THR A 484 26.72 -5.70 -10.80
N THR A 485 27.14 -6.07 -12.01
CA THR A 485 28.57 -6.15 -12.38
C THR A 485 28.87 -5.12 -13.44
N ILE A 486 29.87 -4.26 -13.22
CA ILE A 486 30.30 -3.31 -14.25
C ILE A 486 30.86 -4.10 -15.44
N PRO A 487 30.35 -3.94 -16.67
CA PRO A 487 30.80 -4.77 -17.79
C PRO A 487 32.30 -4.59 -18.07
N ALA A 488 33.08 -5.68 -18.07
CA ALA A 488 34.54 -5.62 -18.28
C ALA A 488 34.94 -4.94 -19.62
N THR A 489 34.05 -4.96 -20.62
CA THR A 489 34.26 -4.34 -21.94
C THR A 489 33.95 -2.85 -21.99
N VAL A 490 33.31 -2.27 -20.97
CA VAL A 490 32.94 -0.84 -20.95
C VAL A 490 34.20 0.02 -20.93
N PRO A 491 34.26 1.16 -21.64
CA PRO A 491 35.40 2.06 -21.58
C PRO A 491 35.70 2.56 -20.16
N SER A 492 36.97 2.80 -19.87
CA SER A 492 37.36 3.53 -18.66
C SER A 492 36.90 5.00 -18.76
N GLY A 493 36.45 5.59 -17.66
CA GLY A 493 35.92 6.95 -17.65
C GLY A 493 35.11 7.29 -16.40
N ASN A 494 34.55 8.48 -16.34
CA ASN A 494 33.67 8.91 -15.24
C ASN A 494 32.22 8.75 -15.66
N TYR A 495 31.42 8.08 -14.84
CA TYR A 495 30.04 7.72 -15.16
C TYR A 495 29.09 8.13 -14.03
N LEU A 496 27.85 8.45 -14.40
CA LEU A 496 26.73 8.24 -13.49
C LEU A 496 26.26 6.79 -13.63
N LEU A 497 26.15 6.12 -12.49
CA LEU A 497 25.54 4.81 -12.30
C LEU A 497 24.14 5.04 -11.74
N ARG A 498 23.11 4.58 -12.43
CA ARG A 498 21.70 4.73 -12.04
C ARG A 498 21.11 3.36 -11.74
N PHE A 499 20.60 3.18 -10.54
CA PHE A 499 19.73 2.05 -10.20
C PHE A 499 18.28 2.54 -10.27
N GLU A 500 17.38 1.65 -10.68
CA GLU A 500 15.95 1.93 -10.68
C GLU A 500 15.16 0.66 -10.37
N THR A 501 14.11 0.82 -9.56
CA THR A 501 13.00 -0.12 -9.48
C THR A 501 11.74 0.61 -9.98
N ILE A 502 10.89 -0.10 -10.73
CA ILE A 502 9.61 0.43 -11.20
C ILE A 502 8.50 -0.40 -10.55
N ALA A 503 7.78 0.14 -9.58
CA ALA A 503 6.71 -0.59 -8.91
C ALA A 503 5.43 -0.55 -9.77
N LEU A 504 4.93 -1.74 -10.10
CA LEU A 504 3.78 -1.95 -11.00
C LEU A 504 2.47 -2.21 -10.26
N HIS A 505 2.46 -2.05 -8.93
CA HIS A 505 1.30 -2.35 -8.08
C HIS A 505 0.15 -1.32 -8.23
N SER A 506 0.32 -0.28 -9.04
CA SER A 506 -0.69 0.74 -9.35
C SER A 506 -0.46 1.28 -10.77
N LEU A 507 -1.50 1.87 -11.35
CA LEU A 507 -1.37 2.79 -12.49
C LEU A 507 -1.59 4.24 -12.03
N PRO A 508 -0.76 5.22 -12.46
CA PRO A 508 0.46 5.04 -13.26
C PRO A 508 1.56 4.27 -12.48
N ALA A 509 2.47 3.65 -13.24
CA ALA A 509 3.64 2.97 -12.68
C ALA A 509 4.53 3.94 -11.89
N GLN A 510 5.15 3.44 -10.82
CA GLN A 510 5.90 4.25 -9.86
C GLN A 510 7.41 4.06 -10.04
N PHE A 511 8.13 5.11 -10.42
CA PHE A 511 9.57 5.06 -10.70
C PHE A 511 10.40 5.55 -9.50
N TYR A 512 11.44 4.79 -9.14
CA TYR A 512 12.39 5.11 -8.07
C TYR A 512 13.84 5.05 -8.59
N PRO A 513 14.37 6.15 -9.16
CA PRO A 513 15.68 6.18 -9.81
C PRO A 513 16.74 6.98 -9.02
N GLU A 514 17.72 6.30 -8.42
CA GLU A 514 18.85 6.96 -7.73
C GLU A 514 20.17 6.80 -8.49
N CYS A 515 21.04 7.82 -8.40
CA CYS A 515 22.28 7.92 -9.18
C CYS A 515 23.53 8.12 -8.32
N ALA A 516 24.57 7.32 -8.53
CA ALA A 516 25.91 7.51 -7.96
C ALA A 516 26.95 7.96 -9.00
N GLN A 517 27.89 8.82 -8.60
CA GLN A 517 29.07 9.18 -9.39
C GLN A 517 30.20 8.16 -9.16
N ILE A 518 30.64 7.51 -10.24
CA ILE A 518 31.73 6.53 -10.24
C ILE A 518 32.81 6.84 -11.28
N SER A 519 34.03 6.34 -11.05
CA SER A 519 35.13 6.34 -12.02
C SER A 519 35.54 4.91 -12.31
N ILE A 520 35.29 4.46 -13.54
CA ILE A 520 35.56 3.11 -14.02
C ILE A 520 36.99 3.06 -14.55
N THR A 521 37.76 2.08 -14.08
CA THR A 521 39.17 1.85 -14.43
C THR A 521 39.39 0.45 -14.99
N GLY A 522 40.43 0.25 -15.81
CA GLY A 522 40.72 -1.07 -16.40
C GLY A 522 39.70 -1.57 -17.42
N GLY A 523 38.81 -0.69 -17.89
CA GLY A 523 37.78 -0.99 -18.88
C GLY A 523 38.29 -1.22 -20.30
N GLY A 524 37.50 -1.96 -21.08
CA GLY A 524 37.74 -2.28 -22.48
C GLY A 524 37.44 -1.15 -23.47
N THR A 525 37.04 -1.51 -24.69
CA THR A 525 36.87 -0.56 -25.81
C THR A 525 35.49 -0.63 -26.47
N LEU A 526 34.53 -1.37 -25.91
CA LEU A 526 33.21 -1.55 -26.52
C LEU A 526 32.29 -0.39 -26.13
N ALA A 527 32.17 0.60 -27.00
CA ALA A 527 31.17 1.65 -26.86
C ALA A 527 29.74 1.09 -27.05
N PRO A 528 28.72 1.61 -26.34
CA PRO A 528 27.32 1.31 -26.63
C PRO A 528 26.94 1.73 -28.05
N THR A 529 26.09 0.95 -28.70
CA THR A 529 25.53 1.30 -30.03
C THR A 529 24.47 2.40 -29.91
N ALA A 530 24.14 3.07 -31.02
CA ALA A 530 23.08 4.08 -31.05
C ALA A 530 21.71 3.56 -30.56
N ALA A 531 21.41 2.28 -30.77
CA ALA A 531 20.16 1.65 -30.30
C ALA A 531 20.14 1.37 -28.78
N GLN A 532 21.32 1.34 -28.14
CA GLN A 532 21.46 1.14 -26.69
C GLN A 532 21.52 2.48 -25.92
N LEU A 533 21.57 3.62 -26.61
CA LEU A 533 21.73 4.95 -26.02
C LEU A 533 20.40 5.71 -25.98
N VAL A 534 19.90 5.98 -24.77
CA VAL A 534 18.65 6.71 -24.50
C VAL A 534 18.90 7.97 -23.67
N SER A 535 17.84 8.74 -23.42
CA SER A 535 17.87 9.93 -22.55
C SER A 535 16.76 9.79 -21.51
N PHE A 536 16.94 10.41 -20.34
CA PHE A 536 15.93 10.45 -19.29
C PHE A 536 15.60 11.92 -18.99
N PRO A 537 14.40 12.43 -19.31
CA PRO A 537 13.27 11.75 -19.95
C PRO A 537 13.51 11.39 -21.44
N GLY A 538 12.65 10.50 -21.95
CA GLY A 538 12.62 10.08 -23.37
C GLY A 538 12.94 8.61 -23.66
N ALA A 539 13.39 7.83 -22.66
CA ALA A 539 13.57 6.39 -22.76
C ALA A 539 12.27 5.58 -22.51
N TYR A 540 11.31 6.22 -21.85
CA TYR A 540 10.05 5.64 -21.39
C TYR A 540 8.87 6.46 -21.94
N SER A 541 7.75 5.79 -22.20
CA SER A 541 6.44 6.39 -22.52
C SER A 541 5.40 5.87 -21.54
N SER A 542 4.37 6.67 -21.26
CA SER A 542 3.18 6.22 -20.51
C SER A 542 2.36 5.15 -21.26
N THR A 543 2.74 4.83 -22.50
CA THR A 543 2.12 3.81 -23.36
C THR A 543 3.04 2.62 -23.62
N ASP A 544 4.20 2.52 -22.94
CA ASP A 544 5.05 1.33 -23.08
C ASP A 544 4.34 0.13 -22.44
N PRO A 545 4.29 -1.05 -23.08
CA PRO A 545 3.56 -2.21 -22.54
C PRO A 545 4.07 -2.74 -21.18
N GLY A 546 5.26 -2.31 -20.75
CA GLY A 546 5.82 -2.60 -19.42
C GLY A 546 5.43 -1.58 -18.34
N LEU A 547 4.73 -0.50 -18.71
CA LEU A 547 4.36 0.64 -17.87
C LEU A 547 2.84 0.87 -17.86
N ASP A 548 2.19 0.72 -19.00
CA ASP A 548 0.72 0.67 -19.14
C ASP A 548 0.21 -0.76 -18.93
N ILE A 549 0.47 -1.29 -17.73
CA ILE A 549 0.15 -2.68 -17.36
C ILE A 549 -0.65 -2.74 -16.05
N ASP A 550 -1.91 -3.13 -16.16
CA ASP A 550 -2.71 -3.53 -14.99
C ASP A 550 -2.35 -4.96 -14.62
N ILE A 551 -1.51 -5.13 -13.60
CA ILE A 551 -1.05 -6.44 -13.14
C ILE A 551 -2.15 -7.28 -12.47
N TYR A 552 -3.35 -6.73 -12.26
CA TYR A 552 -4.46 -7.39 -11.56
C TYR A 552 -5.57 -7.88 -12.49
N ASN A 553 -5.53 -7.54 -13.78
CA ASN A 553 -6.56 -7.94 -14.73
C ASN A 553 -6.53 -9.45 -15.04
N ASN A 554 -7.58 -9.95 -15.71
CA ASN A 554 -7.70 -11.38 -16.05
C ASN A 554 -6.60 -11.88 -17.01
N GLU A 555 -5.99 -11.00 -17.80
CA GLU A 555 -4.88 -11.34 -18.70
C GLU A 555 -3.58 -11.53 -17.91
N ALA A 556 -3.29 -10.65 -16.94
CA ALA A 556 -2.13 -10.75 -16.06
C ALA A 556 -2.09 -12.05 -15.23
N GLN A 557 -3.25 -12.69 -14.98
CA GLN A 557 -3.33 -14.00 -14.32
C GLN A 557 -2.77 -15.16 -15.16
N VAL A 558 -2.71 -15.04 -16.49
CA VAL A 558 -2.21 -16.09 -17.41
C VAL A 558 -0.97 -15.68 -18.20
N THR A 559 -0.70 -14.37 -18.32
CA THR A 559 0.49 -13.84 -18.98
C THR A 559 1.73 -14.15 -18.16
N THR A 560 2.63 -14.96 -18.72
CA THR A 560 3.91 -15.39 -18.12
C THR A 560 5.12 -14.59 -18.64
N THR A 561 4.87 -13.49 -19.35
CA THR A 561 5.88 -12.68 -20.03
C THR A 561 5.70 -11.20 -19.71
N TYR A 562 6.79 -10.51 -19.39
CA TYR A 562 6.80 -9.07 -19.16
C TYR A 562 7.82 -8.40 -20.09
N ILE A 563 7.42 -7.30 -20.73
CA ILE A 563 8.31 -6.49 -21.58
C ILE A 563 8.92 -5.40 -20.71
N ILE A 564 10.22 -5.52 -20.43
CA ILE A 564 10.95 -4.54 -19.63
C ILE A 564 11.09 -3.23 -20.45
N PRO A 565 10.74 -2.06 -19.89
CA PRO A 565 10.83 -0.79 -20.61
C PRO A 565 12.28 -0.33 -20.85
N GLY A 566 12.44 0.65 -21.75
CA GLY A 566 13.74 1.23 -22.10
C GLY A 566 14.52 0.45 -23.17
N PRO A 567 15.82 0.74 -23.34
CA PRO A 567 16.61 0.21 -24.44
C PRO A 567 17.00 -1.28 -24.26
N PRO A 568 17.45 -1.92 -25.35
CA PRO A 568 18.17 -3.19 -25.28
C PRO A 568 19.41 -3.10 -24.38
N MET A 569 19.75 -4.23 -23.77
CA MET A 569 20.95 -4.40 -22.96
C MET A 569 22.25 -4.09 -23.71
N TYR A 570 23.19 -3.45 -23.02
CA TYR A 570 24.55 -3.21 -23.50
C TYR A 570 25.28 -4.52 -23.81
N GLY A 571 26.05 -4.53 -24.90
CA GLY A 571 26.78 -5.73 -25.36
C GLY A 571 25.91 -6.83 -25.97
N ALA A 572 24.58 -6.74 -25.89
CA ALA A 572 23.69 -7.63 -26.63
C ALA A 572 23.89 -7.46 -28.14
N ALA A 573 23.85 -8.56 -28.88
CA ALA A 573 23.88 -8.53 -30.34
C ALA A 573 22.59 -7.86 -30.84
N VAL A 574 22.71 -6.64 -31.37
CA VAL A 574 21.57 -5.92 -31.94
C VAL A 574 21.23 -6.56 -33.28
N THR A 575 20.35 -7.57 -33.27
CA THR A 575 19.72 -8.06 -34.50
C THR A 575 18.99 -6.87 -35.13
N PRO A 576 19.34 -6.44 -36.36
CA PRO A 576 18.61 -5.35 -37.00
C PRO A 576 17.13 -5.73 -37.12
N PRO A 577 16.18 -4.80 -36.96
CA PRO A 577 14.83 -5.04 -37.46
C PRO A 577 14.97 -5.39 -38.94
N ALA A 578 14.38 -6.53 -39.34
CA ALA A 578 14.59 -7.09 -40.67
C ALA A 578 14.20 -6.05 -41.72
N SER A 579 15.21 -5.47 -42.38
CA SER A 579 14.99 -4.48 -43.42
C SER A 579 14.36 -5.20 -44.61
N THR A 580 13.03 -5.13 -44.72
CA THR A 580 12.27 -5.60 -45.88
C THR A 580 12.56 -4.68 -47.07
N THR A 581 13.74 -4.85 -47.66
CA THR A 581 14.05 -4.34 -48.99
C THR A 581 13.04 -4.89 -49.98
N THR A 582 12.34 -4.00 -50.65
CA THR A 582 11.35 -4.30 -51.69
C THR A 582 12.03 -4.87 -52.93
N THR A 583 12.28 -6.18 -52.94
CA THR A 583 12.64 -6.92 -54.17
C THR A 583 11.41 -7.62 -54.74
N THR A 584 10.90 -7.08 -55.84
CA THR A 584 9.81 -7.68 -56.62
C THR A 584 10.26 -8.97 -57.32
N SER A 585 9.66 -10.12 -57.01
CA SER A 585 9.13 -11.06 -58.03
C SER A 585 8.50 -12.34 -57.44
N SER A 586 7.37 -12.73 -58.07
CA SER A 586 6.75 -14.07 -58.11
C SER A 586 6.37 -14.81 -56.81
N ALA A 587 5.05 -15.02 -56.64
CA ALA A 587 4.45 -15.93 -55.66
C ALA A 587 4.68 -17.42 -56.00
N PRO A 588 4.31 -18.32 -55.07
CA PRO A 588 3.23 -19.24 -55.42
C PRO A 588 2.02 -19.18 -54.47
N THR A 589 0.89 -19.65 -55.01
CA THR A 589 -0.48 -19.57 -54.49
C THR A 589 -0.76 -20.34 -53.19
N GLY A 590 -1.53 -19.72 -52.29
CA GLY A 590 -2.25 -20.37 -51.18
C GLY A 590 -3.64 -19.75 -50.98
N THR A 591 -4.66 -20.60 -50.74
CA THR A 591 -6.10 -20.27 -50.75
C THR A 591 -6.50 -19.21 -49.69
N PRO A 592 -7.45 -18.30 -49.96
CA PRO A 592 -7.97 -17.39 -48.93
C PRO A 592 -8.73 -18.17 -47.85
N GLY A 593 -8.27 -18.06 -46.60
CA GLY A 593 -8.90 -18.69 -45.44
C GLY A 593 -10.25 -18.06 -45.06
N THR A 594 -10.99 -18.71 -44.17
CA THR A 594 -12.14 -18.09 -43.48
C THR A 594 -11.81 -17.88 -42.01
N VAL A 595 -12.33 -16.80 -41.44
CA VAL A 595 -12.10 -16.37 -40.06
C VAL A 595 -13.09 -17.06 -39.12
N ALA A 596 -12.62 -17.58 -37.98
CA ALA A 596 -13.45 -18.21 -36.97
C ALA A 596 -14.34 -17.18 -36.23
N GLN A 597 -15.34 -17.64 -35.46
CA GLN A 597 -16.14 -16.75 -34.61
C GLN A 597 -15.22 -15.90 -33.72
N PHE A 598 -15.60 -14.64 -33.52
CA PHE A 598 -14.88 -13.61 -32.78
C PHE A 598 -13.53 -13.14 -33.37
N GLY A 599 -13.04 -13.75 -34.46
CA GLY A 599 -11.87 -13.26 -35.18
C GLY A 599 -12.15 -12.00 -35.99
N GLN A 600 -11.11 -11.19 -36.23
CA GLN A 600 -11.19 -9.99 -37.07
C GLN A 600 -11.38 -10.38 -38.55
N CYS A 601 -12.31 -9.71 -39.23
CA CYS A 601 -12.64 -9.94 -40.63
C CYS A 601 -12.66 -8.64 -41.47
N GLY A 602 -12.21 -7.53 -40.89
CA GLY A 602 -12.17 -6.23 -41.55
C GLY A 602 -11.81 -5.10 -40.59
N GLY A 603 -11.87 -3.87 -41.10
CA GLY A 603 -11.41 -2.66 -40.43
C GLY A 603 -10.25 -1.99 -41.17
N SER A 604 -10.10 -0.68 -40.99
CA SER A 604 -9.04 0.12 -41.61
C SER A 604 -7.65 -0.41 -41.22
N GLY A 605 -6.84 -0.75 -42.24
CA GLY A 605 -5.51 -1.34 -42.06
C GLY A 605 -5.46 -2.87 -41.99
N TYR A 606 -6.60 -3.57 -41.91
CA TYR A 606 -6.64 -5.03 -41.85
C TYR A 606 -6.38 -5.66 -43.25
N THR A 607 -5.38 -6.54 -43.33
CA THR A 607 -4.98 -7.24 -44.58
C THR A 607 -5.23 -8.76 -44.55
N GLY A 608 -5.86 -9.27 -43.49
CA GLY A 608 -6.19 -10.68 -43.35
C GLY A 608 -7.48 -11.09 -44.09
N PRO A 609 -7.95 -12.35 -43.92
CA PRO A 609 -9.12 -12.84 -44.62
C PRO A 609 -10.41 -12.16 -44.14
N THR A 610 -11.32 -11.86 -45.07
CA THR A 610 -12.56 -11.10 -44.80
C THR A 610 -13.83 -11.96 -44.76
N GLY A 611 -13.76 -13.21 -45.22
CA GLY A 611 -14.86 -14.17 -45.15
C GLY A 611 -14.91 -14.87 -43.80
N CYS A 612 -16.05 -14.85 -43.13
CA CYS A 612 -16.26 -15.60 -41.89
C CYS A 612 -16.60 -17.08 -42.19
N LYS A 613 -16.20 -17.97 -41.27
CA LYS A 613 -16.59 -19.38 -41.30
C LYS A 613 -18.10 -19.47 -41.02
N SER A 614 -18.83 -20.22 -41.85
CA SER A 614 -20.27 -20.45 -41.63
C SER A 614 -20.53 -21.04 -40.22
N PRO A 615 -21.56 -20.56 -39.48
CA PRO A 615 -22.65 -19.68 -39.90
C PRO A 615 -22.41 -18.16 -39.72
N TYR A 616 -21.22 -17.75 -39.28
CA TYR A 616 -20.96 -16.38 -38.83
C TYR A 616 -20.86 -15.36 -39.96
N VAL A 617 -21.14 -14.09 -39.66
CA VAL A 617 -21.09 -12.99 -40.63
C VAL A 617 -20.18 -11.88 -40.11
N CYS A 618 -19.43 -11.24 -41.01
CA CYS A 618 -18.56 -10.14 -40.63
C CYS A 618 -19.38 -8.89 -40.28
N LYS A 619 -19.34 -8.48 -39.02
CA LYS A 619 -20.03 -7.27 -38.51
C LYS A 619 -19.02 -6.18 -38.17
N VAL A 620 -19.30 -4.97 -38.61
CA VAL A 620 -18.55 -3.77 -38.21
C VAL A 620 -18.76 -3.52 -36.71
N ILE A 621 -17.67 -3.40 -35.95
CA ILE A 621 -17.70 -2.96 -34.55
C ILE A 621 -17.28 -1.50 -34.46
N ASN A 622 -16.21 -1.12 -35.16
CA ASN A 622 -15.79 0.25 -35.40
C ASN A 622 -14.97 0.35 -36.71
N ASP A 623 -14.54 1.55 -37.09
CA ASP A 623 -13.82 1.83 -38.34
C ASP A 623 -12.52 1.03 -38.51
N PHE A 624 -11.90 0.57 -37.43
CA PHE A 624 -10.63 -0.17 -37.40
C PHE A 624 -10.79 -1.67 -37.13
N TYR A 625 -11.99 -2.13 -36.73
CA TYR A 625 -12.21 -3.52 -36.32
C TYR A 625 -13.61 -4.04 -36.67
N TYR A 626 -13.68 -5.02 -37.56
CA TYR A 626 -14.89 -5.79 -37.88
C TYR A 626 -14.69 -7.24 -37.43
N GLN A 627 -15.73 -7.89 -36.90
CA GLN A 627 -15.65 -9.19 -36.22
C GLN A 627 -16.65 -10.21 -36.78
N CYS A 628 -16.25 -11.48 -36.87
CA CYS A 628 -17.16 -12.57 -37.19
C CYS A 628 -18.09 -12.89 -36.01
N LEU A 629 -19.40 -12.70 -36.19
CA LEU A 629 -20.42 -12.93 -35.16
C LEU A 629 -21.56 -13.84 -35.67
#